data_AF-A0A4U9V8L9-F1
#
_entry.id   AF-A0A4U9V8L9-F1
#
_cell.length_a   1.000
_cell.length_b   1.000
_cell.length_c   1.000
_cell.angle_alpha   90.00
_cell.angle_beta   90.00
_cell.angle_gamma   90.00
#
_symmetry.space_group_name_H-M   'P 1'
#
loop_
_entity.id
_entity.type
_entity.pdbx_description
1 polymer ?
#
loop_
_entity_poly.entity_id
_entity_poly.type
_entity_poly.pdbx_seq_one_letter_code
_entity_poly.pdbx_strand_id
1 'polypeptide(L)' 'MKLQSLLAIETPVIQASMVWLNSAELAAAVSNAGGAGCIRP' A
#
# COMPACT_ATOMS: atom_id res chain seq x y z
N MET A 1 -15.28 -0.69 8.56
CA MET A 1 -14.40 -1.68 7.89
C MET A 1 -14.76 -1.95 6.41
N LYS A 2 -15.57 -1.13 5.72
CA LYS A 2 -15.92 -1.37 4.30
C LYS A 2 -14.73 -1.28 3.34
N LEU A 3 -13.77 -0.38 3.61
CA LEU A 3 -12.61 -0.17 2.75
C LEU A 3 -11.63 -1.35 2.77
N GLN A 4 -11.38 -1.92 3.96
CA GLN A 4 -10.55 -3.12 4.15
C GLN A 4 -11.09 -4.31 3.35
N SER A 5 -12.40 -4.57 3.43
CA SER A 5 -13.04 -5.65 2.67
C SER A 5 -13.08 -5.40 1.16
N LEU A 6 -13.13 -4.13 0.73
CA LEU A 6 -13.14 -3.76 -0.69
C LEU A 6 -11.75 -3.91 -1.33
N LEU A 7 -10.69 -3.52 -0.61
CA LEU A 7 -9.31 -3.52 -1.08
C LEU A 7 -8.53 -4.78 -0.67
N ALA A 8 -9.16 -5.70 0.06
CA ALA A 8 -8.53 -6.89 0.62
C ALA A 8 -7.27 -6.59 1.45
N ILE A 9 -7.35 -5.55 2.31
CA ILE A 9 -6.28 -5.14 3.22
C ILE A 9 -6.71 -5.33 4.68
N GLU A 10 -5.76 -5.66 5.55
CA GLU A 10 -6.00 -5.88 6.98
C GLU A 10 -6.07 -4.55 7.74
N THR A 11 -5.18 -3.63 7.40
CA THR A 11 -5.10 -2.31 8.01
C THR A 11 -5.60 -1.24 7.04
N PRO A 12 -6.28 -0.19 7.51
CA PRO A 12 -6.77 0.88 6.65
C PRO A 12 -5.64 1.89 6.34
N VAL A 13 -4.44 1.39 5.98
CA VAL A 13 -3.24 2.18 5.67
C VAL A 13 -2.97 2.06 4.18
N ILE A 14 -2.82 3.20 3.50
CA ILE A 14 -2.54 3.27 2.08
C ILE A 14 -1.25 4.08 1.91
N GLN A 15 -0.29 3.52 1.18
CA GLN A 15 0.94 4.23 0.84
C GLN A 15 0.62 5.40 -0.10
N ALA A 16 1.01 6.61 0.28
CA ALA A 16 0.90 7.77 -0.60
C ALA A 16 1.79 7.62 -1.84
N SER A 17 1.35 8.14 -2.98
CA SER A 17 2.17 8.16 -4.20
C SER A 17 3.24 9.25 -4.10
N MET A 18 4.51 8.85 -3.92
CA MET A 18 5.65 9.76 -3.84
C MET A 18 6.54 9.58 -5.08
N VAL A 19 6.67 10.64 -5.87
CA VAL A 19 7.57 10.64 -7.04
C VAL A 19 9.01 10.46 -6.57
N TRP A 20 9.77 9.58 -7.23
CA TRP A 20 11.16 9.20 -6.89
C TRP A 20 11.35 8.37 -5.61
N LEU A 21 10.32 8.17 -4.78
CA LEU A 21 10.41 7.41 -3.53
C LEU A 21 9.59 6.10 -3.53
N ASN A 22 8.68 5.94 -4.49
CA ASN A 22 7.84 4.76 -4.63
C ASN A 22 8.60 3.55 -5.22
N SER A 23 9.57 3.03 -4.46
CA SER A 23 10.27 1.81 -4.84
C SER A 23 9.36 0.58 -4.71
N ALA A 24 9.67 -0.48 -5.46
CA ALA A 24 8.93 -1.73 -5.39
C ALA A 24 9.07 -2.39 -4.01
N GLU A 25 10.22 -2.24 -3.36
CA GLU A 25 10.49 -2.73 -2.00
C GLU A 25 9.59 -2.03 -0.98
N LEU A 26 9.41 -0.72 -1.09
CA LEU A 26 8.52 0.03 -0.19
C LEU A 26 7.07 -0.42 -0.36
N ALA A 27 6.59 -0.56 -1.59
CA ALA A 27 5.23 -1.02 -1.86
C ALA A 27 5.01 -2.46 -1.38
N ALA A 28 5.99 -3.34 -1.55
CA ALA A 28 5.95 -4.70 -1.04
C ALA A 28 5.95 -4.73 0.49
N ALA A 29 6.76 -3.90 1.15
CA ALA A 29 6.80 -3.80 2.61
C ALA A 29 5.45 -3.35 3.18
N VAL A 30 4.81 -2.34 2.58
CA VAL A 30 3.47 -1.87 3.01
C VAL A 30 2.41 -2.95 2.79
N SER A 31 2.47 -3.67 1.66
CA SER A 31 1.53 -4.75 1.35
C SER A 31 1.69 -5.94 2.31
N ASN A 32 2.93 -6.31 2.63
CA ASN A 32 3.23 -7.38 3.59
C ASN A 32 2.84 -7.03 5.03
N ALA A 33 2.83 -5.74 5.37
CA ALA A 33 2.32 -5.26 6.65
C ALA A 33 0.78 -5.22 6.71
N GLY A 34 0.09 -5.65 5.65
CA GLY A 34 -1.37 -5.69 5.57
C GLY A 34 -2.02 -4.38 5.15
N GLY A 35 -1.27 -3.44 4.57
CA GLY A 35 -1.78 -2.21 3.97
C GLY A 35 -1.83 -2.26 2.43
N ALA A 36 -2.19 -1.16 1.78
CA ALA A 36 -2.16 -1.05 0.32
C ALA A 36 -0.88 -0.33 -0.14
N GLY A 37 0.08 -1.07 -0.69
CA GLY A 37 1.28 -0.53 -1.34
C GLY A 37 0.97 0.07 -2.72
N CYS A 38 1.72 1.10 -3.12
CA CYS A 38 1.56 1.80 -4.39
C CYS A 38 2.90 1.89 -5.14
N ILE A 39 2.98 1.31 -6.33
CA ILE A 39 4.15 1.41 -7.22
C ILE A 39 3.87 2.46 -8.28
N ARG A 40 4.88 3.27 -8.59
CA ARG A 40 4.84 4.23 -9.71
C ARG A 40 6.21 4.25 -10.38
N PRO A 41 6.28 4.38 -11.72
CA PRO A 41 7.55 4.66 -12.40
C PRO A 41 8.17 5.99 -11.94
#